data_AF-A0A1F2YM02-F1
#
_entry.id   AF-A0A1F2YM02-F1
#
_cell.length_a   1.000
_cell.length_b   1.000
_cell.length_c   1.000
_cell.angle_alpha   90.00
_cell.angle_beta   90.00
_cell.angle_gamma   90.00
#
_symmetry.space_group_name_H-M   'P 1'
#
loop_
_entity.id
_entity.type
_entity.pdbx_description
1 polymer ?
#
loop_
_entity_poly.entity_id
_entity_poly.type
_entity_poly.pdbx_seq_one_letter_code
_entity_poly.pdbx_strand_id
1 'polypeptide(L)' 'MTNASENVDPRLLECLVDPGSRGGLHLDAARHELVCRATGRAYPVRHGIPILLVDEARTIEKGKT' A
#
# COMPACT_ATOMS: atom_id res chain seq x y z
N MET A 1 -13.19 11.18 -18.39
CA MET A 1 -13.66 11.57 -17.04
C MET A 1 -12.98 10.64 -16.06
N THR A 2 -11.93 11.09 -15.38
CA THR A 2 -11.26 10.28 -14.34
C THR A 2 -12.12 10.34 -13.09
N ASN A 3 -12.70 9.19 -12.71
CA ASN A 3 -13.46 9.10 -11.48
C ASN A 3 -12.50 9.29 -10.30
N ALA A 4 -12.71 10.34 -9.51
CA ALA A 4 -11.95 10.58 -8.28
C ALA A 4 -12.00 9.42 -7.27
N SER A 5 -12.94 8.48 -7.45
CA SER A 5 -13.15 7.32 -6.59
C SER A 5 -12.12 6.18 -6.76
N GLU A 6 -11.22 6.26 -7.74
CA GLU A 6 -10.25 5.18 -7.99
C GLU A 6 -8.88 5.40 -7.32
N ASN A 7 -8.61 6.62 -6.85
CA ASN A 7 -7.35 6.98 -6.24
C ASN A 7 -7.50 7.08 -4.71
N VAL A 8 -6.48 6.64 -3.97
CA VAL A 8 -6.50 6.75 -2.50
C VAL A 8 -6.32 8.22 -2.11
N ASP A 9 -7.12 8.70 -1.16
CA ASP A 9 -6.95 10.05 -0.62
C ASP A 9 -5.54 10.22 -0.03
N PRO A 10 -4.74 11.19 -0.50
CA PRO A 10 -3.38 11.42 0.01
C PRO A 10 -3.32 11.64 1.52
N ARG A 11 -4.34 12.28 2.11
CA ARG A 11 -4.39 12.50 3.57
C ARG A 11 -4.64 11.22 4.34
N LEU A 12 -5.38 10.28 3.75
CA LEU A 12 -5.56 8.95 4.33
C LEU A 12 -4.24 8.20 4.32
N LEU A 13 -3.48 8.25 3.22
CA LEU A 13 -2.17 7.58 3.09
C LEU A 13 -1.19 8.01 4.19
N GLU A 14 -1.19 9.28 4.57
CA GLU A 14 -0.34 9.82 5.64
C GLU A 14 -0.64 9.21 7.03
N CYS A 15 -1.87 8.71 7.24
CA CYS A 15 -2.28 8.07 8.48
C CYS A 15 -2.10 6.54 8.49
N LEU A 16 -1.85 5.91 7.33
CA LEU A 16 -1.78 4.45 7.23
C LEU A 16 -0.39 3.92 7.59
N VAL A 17 -0.38 2.79 8.30
CA VAL A 17 0.83 2.06 8.68
C VAL A 17 0.69 0.58 8.33
N ASP A 18 1.82 -0.09 8.11
CA ASP A 18 1.87 -1.53 7.89
C ASP A 18 1.32 -2.29 9.13
N PRO A 19 0.36 -3.21 8.97
CA PRO A 19 -0.28 -3.90 10.11
C PRO A 19 0.67 -4.81 10.90
N GLY A 20 1.79 -5.26 10.32
CA GLY A 20 2.74 -6.15 10.98
C GLY A 20 3.83 -5.44 11.78
N SER A 21 4.30 -4.30 11.27
CA SER A 21 5.46 -3.57 11.81
C SER A 21 5.13 -2.17 12.33
N ARG A 22 3.95 -1.65 11.98
CA ARG A 22 3.58 -0.24 12.14
C ARG A 22 4.52 0.74 11.42
N GLY A 23 5.30 0.24 10.46
CA GLY A 23 6.15 1.06 9.61
C GLY A 23 5.36 1.83 8.56
N GLY A 24 5.99 2.84 7.97
CA GLY A 24 5.40 3.63 6.90
C GLY A 24 5.10 2.81 5.64
N LEU A 25 4.08 3.25 4.90
CA LEU A 25 3.67 2.71 3.62
C LEU A 25 3.92 3.73 2.51
N HIS A 26 4.38 3.24 1.35
CA HIS A 26 4.57 4.06 0.15
C HIS A 26 3.62 3.62 -0.95
N LEU A 27 2.93 4.56 -1.58
CA LEU A 27 2.09 4.27 -2.74
C LEU A 27 2.97 3.96 -3.96
N ASP A 28 2.82 2.75 -4.51
CA ASP A 28 3.23 2.40 -5.87
C ASP A 28 2.03 2.64 -6.80
N ALA A 29 1.99 3.84 -7.40
CA ALA A 29 0.91 4.23 -8.29
C ALA A 29 0.88 3.41 -9.59
N ALA A 30 2.02 2.84 -10.02
CA ALA A 30 2.04 2.02 -11.23
C ALA A 30 1.38 0.65 -10.99
N ARG A 31 1.46 0.14 -9.75
CA ARG A 31 0.87 -1.15 -9.36
C ARG A 31 -0.43 -1.05 -8.57
N HIS A 32 -0.86 0.16 -8.20
CA HIS A 32 -2.02 0.37 -7.31
C HIS A 32 -1.85 -0.39 -5.97
N GLU A 33 -0.69 -0.22 -5.32
CA GLU A 33 -0.34 -0.92 -4.08
C GLU A 33 0.30 0.01 -3.04
N LEU A 34 0.16 -0.33 -1.77
CA LEU A 34 0.90 0.27 -0.65
C LEU A 34 2.04 -0.64 -0.22
N VAL A 35 3.27 -0.16 -0.32
CA VAL A 35 4.48 -0.94 -0.11
C VAL A 35 5.12 -0.62 1.23
N CYS A 36 5.33 -1.64 2.05
CA CYS A 36 6.21 -1.60 3.22
C CYS A 36 7.55 -2.25 2.89
N ARG A 37 8.61 -1.44 2.77
CA ARG A 37 9.97 -1.95 2.49
C ARG A 37 10.57 -2.74 3.66
N ALA A 38 10.22 -2.38 4.90
CA ALA A 38 10.74 -3.03 6.10
C ALA A 38 10.28 -4.50 6.22
N THR A 39 9.02 -4.76 5.89
CA THR A 39 8.43 -6.11 5.93
C THR A 39 8.53 -6.84 4.59
N GLY A 40 8.73 -6.13 3.48
CA GLY A 40 8.71 -6.73 2.15
C GLY A 40 7.31 -7.11 1.70
N ARG A 41 6.30 -6.30 2.07
CA ARG A 41 4.89 -6.52 1.74
C ARG A 41 4.35 -5.40 0.86
N ALA A 42 3.50 -5.75 -0.09
CA ALA A 42 2.73 -4.83 -0.92
C ALA A 42 1.24 -5.14 -0.78
N TYR A 43 0.48 -4.17 -0.28
CA TYR A 43 -0.96 -4.28 -0.03
C TYR A 43 -1.75 -3.69 -1.21
N PRO A 44 -2.71 -4.41 -1.82
CA PRO A 44 -3.43 -3.91 -2.96
C PRO A 44 -4.40 -2.78 -2.59
N VAL A 45 -4.60 -1.86 -3.54
CA VAL A 45 -5.66 -0.86 -3.51
C VAL A 45 -6.73 -1.26 -4.52
N ARG A 46 -7.96 -1.48 -4.07
CA ARG A 46 -9.10 -1.84 -4.93
C ARG A 46 -10.17 -0.77 -4.80
N HIS A 47 -10.56 -0.16 -5.92
CA HIS A 47 -11.56 0.92 -5.94
C HIS A 47 -11.25 2.08 -4.96
N GLY A 48 -9.97 2.49 -4.89
CA GLY A 48 -9.51 3.52 -3.95
C GLY A 48 -9.42 3.07 -2.49
N ILE A 49 -9.75 1.82 -2.15
CA ILE A 49 -9.72 1.28 -0.79
C ILE A 49 -8.45 0.43 -0.59
N PRO A 50 -7.56 0.81 0.34
CA PRO A 50 -6.43 -0.02 0.73
C PRO A 50 -6.87 -1.29 1.48
N ILE A 51 -6.38 -2.45 1.03
CA ILE A 51 -6.64 -3.74 1.68
C ILE A 51 -5.42 -4.11 2.54
N LEU A 52 -5.40 -3.66 3.80
CA LEU A 52 -4.31 -3.91 4.76
C LEU A 52 -4.45 -5.26 5.48
N LEU A 53 -4.71 -6.32 4.73
CA LEU A 53 -4.73 -7.70 5.24
C LEU A 53 -3.42 -8.39 4.88
N VAL A 54 -2.82 -9.08 5.86
CA VAL A 54 -1.53 -9.77 5.67
C VAL A 54 -1.62 -10.86 4.60
N ASP A 55 -2.74 -11.57 4.54
CA ASP A 55 -2.94 -12.66 3.58
C ASP A 55 -3.19 -12.18 2.15
N GLU A 56 -3.64 -10.92 1.99
CA GLU A 56 -3.79 -10.27 0.68
C GLU A 56 -2.49 -9.57 0.24
N ALA A 57 -1.49 -9.48 1.13
CA ALA A 57 -0.25 -8.79 0.85
C ALA A 57 0.63 -9.63 -0.07
N ARG A 58 1.00 -9.06 -1.21
CA ARG A 58 2.00 -9.66 -2.10
C ARG A 58 3.37 -9.50 -1.45
N THR A 59 4.12 -10.60 -1.39
CA THR A 59 5.51 -10.55 -0.93
C THR A 59 6.38 -9.94 -2.03
N ILE A 60 7.24 -9.01 -1.65
CA ILE A 60 8.26 -8.42 -2.52
C ILE A 60 9.63 -8.70 -1.95
N GLU A 61 10.61 -8.91 -2.83
CA GLU A 61 11.99 -8.99 -2.40
C GLU A 61 12.37 -7.68 -1.69
N LYS A 62 12.96 -7.81 -0.50
CA LYS A 62 13.58 -6.66 0.15
C LYS A 62 14.74 -6.24 -0.75
N GLY A 63 14.60 -5.07 -1.39
CA GLY A 63 15.68 -4.51 -2.22
C GLY A 63 16.97 -4.56 -1.42
N LYS A 64 17.94 -5.32 -1.93
CA LYS A 64 19.27 -5.46 -1.33
C LYS A 64 19.88 -4.05 -1.32
N THR A 65 20.21 -3.55 -0.14
CA THR A 65 20.89 -2.27 0.04
C THR A 65 22.22 -2.24 -0.68
#